data_AF-A0A7J8N4H5-F1
#
_entry.id   AF-A0A7J8N4H5-F1
#
_cell.length_a   1.000
_cell.length_b   1.000
_cell.length_c   1.000
_cell.angle_alpha   90.00
_cell.angle_beta   90.00
_cell.angle_gamma   90.00
#
_symmetry.space_group_name_H-M   'P 1'
#
loop_
_entity.id
_entity.type
_entity.pdbx_description
1 polymer ?
#
loop_
_entity_poly.entity_id
_entity_poly.type
_entity_poly.pdbx_seq_one_letter_code
_entity_poly.pdbx_strand_id
1 'polypeptide(L)'
;VRFHYGHPDIFDRIFHLTRGGISKASKIINLSEDIFAGFNSTLRGGYVTHHEYIQVGKGRDVGMNQISAFEAKVANGNGEQTLSRDVYRLGRRFDFYRMLSFYFTTVGFYFSSMVTVLIVYVFLYGRLYMVMSGLEQEIIENATIHQSKALEEALATQSVFQLGLLLVLPMVMEIGLEKGFRTALGDFIIMQLQLASVFFTFQLGTKAHYYGRTILHGGSKYRATGRGFVVFHARFADNYRLYSRSHFVKGLELLILLVLYEVYGQSYRSSSLYMFITVSMWFLVGSWLFAPFVFNPSGFDWQKTVDDWTDWKRWMGNRGGIGISPNKSWESWWEEEQEHLKFTNIRGRLLEIILVFRFFIYQYGIVYHLDIAHHSKKILVYGLSWLVMLTGLLVLKMVSMGRRRFGTDFQLMFRILKALLFLGFLSVMTVLFVVCGLTISDLFAAILAFLPTGWAILLIGQAMRPVLKSLKFWDSIKELARGYEYTMGLVLFMPTAILSWFPFVSEFQTRLLFNQAFSRGLQISMILAGRKEKDITSPVKYA
;
A
#
# COMPACT_ATOMS: atom_id res chain seq x y z
N VAL A 1 -29.61 -7.48 -9.20
CA VAL A 1 -29.08 -6.60 -10.25
C VAL A 1 -27.64 -7.02 -10.50
N ARG A 2 -27.29 -7.42 -11.74
CA ARG A 2 -25.95 -7.92 -12.06
C ARG A 2 -25.45 -7.18 -13.30
N PHE A 3 -24.66 -6.14 -13.06
CA PHE A 3 -23.86 -5.49 -14.10
C PHE A 3 -22.44 -6.01 -13.92
N HIS A 4 -21.83 -6.50 -14.98
CA HIS A 4 -20.53 -7.16 -14.87
C HIS A 4 -19.53 -6.51 -15.81
N TYR A 5 -18.26 -6.60 -15.42
CA TYR A 5 -17.15 -6.09 -16.18
C TYR A 5 -16.38 -7.28 -16.77
N GLY A 6 -16.05 -7.20 -18.07
CA GLY A 6 -15.11 -8.14 -18.68
C GLY A 6 -15.70 -9.49 -19.14
N HIS A 7 -16.98 -9.58 -19.49
CA HIS A 7 -17.49 -10.65 -20.37
C HIS A 7 -17.82 -10.07 -21.75
N PRO A 8 -17.95 -10.90 -22.81
CA PRO A 8 -18.54 -10.43 -24.05
C PRO A 8 -20.01 -10.09 -23.81
N ASP A 9 -20.30 -8.81 -23.54
CA ASP A 9 -21.66 -8.30 -23.45
C ASP A 9 -22.29 -8.23 -24.85
N ILE A 10 -23.50 -8.76 -24.98
CA ILE A 10 -24.27 -8.72 -26.23
C ILE A 10 -25.31 -7.61 -26.10
N PHE A 11 -25.28 -6.66 -27.03
CA PHE A 11 -26.20 -5.52 -27.04
C PHE A 11 -27.20 -5.65 -28.18
N ASP A 12 -28.49 -5.43 -27.88
CA ASP A 12 -29.49 -5.18 -28.92
C ASP A 12 -29.18 -3.84 -29.62
N ARG A 13 -28.75 -3.94 -30.87
CA ARG A 13 -28.37 -2.79 -31.71
C ARG A 13 -29.53 -1.80 -31.86
N ILE A 14 -30.74 -2.27 -32.13
CA ILE A 14 -31.90 -1.40 -32.40
C ILE A 14 -32.28 -0.65 -31.13
N PHE A 15 -32.33 -1.35 -30.00
CA PHE A 15 -32.64 -0.75 -28.71
C PHE A 15 -31.66 0.37 -28.34
N HIS A 16 -30.35 0.11 -28.45
CA HIS A 16 -29.33 1.07 -28.04
C HIS A 16 -29.20 2.25 -29.00
N LEU A 17 -29.21 2.03 -30.32
CA LEU A 17 -29.10 3.12 -31.31
C LEU A 17 -30.25 4.12 -31.21
N THR A 18 -31.49 3.63 -31.10
CA THR A 18 -32.68 4.48 -31.03
C THR A 18 -32.80 5.28 -29.75
N ARG A 19 -32.03 4.94 -28.71
CA ARG A 19 -32.14 5.56 -27.38
C ARG A 19 -30.90 6.34 -26.98
N GLY A 20 -29.95 6.59 -27.87
CA GLY A 20 -28.76 7.41 -27.60
C GLY A 20 -27.49 6.61 -27.34
N GLY A 21 -27.37 5.44 -27.96
CA GLY A 21 -26.14 4.64 -28.03
C GLY A 21 -25.89 3.70 -26.84
N ILE A 22 -24.80 2.94 -26.97
CA ILE A 22 -24.35 1.92 -26.01
C ILE A 22 -23.70 2.56 -24.78
N SER A 23 -22.89 3.61 -24.91
CA SER A 23 -22.16 4.12 -23.76
C SER A 23 -21.76 5.60 -23.82
N LYS A 24 -21.33 6.08 -22.65
CA LYS A 24 -20.47 7.25 -22.45
C LYS A 24 -19.00 6.80 -22.42
N ALA A 25 -18.54 6.06 -23.42
CA ALA A 25 -17.17 5.54 -23.48
C ALA A 25 -16.18 6.69 -23.49
N SER A 26 -15.48 6.87 -22.37
CA SER A 26 -14.29 7.71 -22.33
C SER A 26 -13.18 6.89 -21.69
N LYS A 27 -11.99 6.97 -22.31
CA LYS A 27 -10.78 6.28 -21.86
C LYS A 27 -10.32 6.75 -20.48
N ILE A 28 -10.80 7.92 -20.04
CA ILE A 28 -10.39 8.61 -18.81
C ILE A 28 -11.57 8.74 -17.83
N ILE A 29 -12.81 8.73 -18.33
CA ILE A 29 -14.04 8.96 -17.56
C ILE A 29 -14.95 7.77 -17.87
N ASN A 30 -15.33 6.98 -16.87
CA ASN A 30 -16.11 5.74 -16.99
C ASN A 30 -15.27 4.53 -17.43
N LEU A 31 -14.24 4.20 -16.65
CA LEU A 31 -13.33 3.07 -16.87
C LEU A 31 -14.06 1.71 -17.04
N SER A 32 -15.24 1.59 -16.44
CA SER A 32 -16.14 0.45 -16.49
C SER A 32 -17.28 0.68 -17.48
N GLU A 33 -16.95 0.95 -18.74
CA GLU A 33 -17.92 1.28 -19.79
C GLU A 33 -19.06 0.26 -19.93
N ASP A 34 -18.74 -1.03 -19.83
CA ASP A 34 -19.66 -2.17 -19.80
C ASP A 34 -20.79 -1.98 -18.75
N ILE A 35 -20.41 -1.58 -17.54
CA ILE A 35 -21.33 -1.37 -16.42
C ILE A 35 -22.21 -0.14 -16.68
N PHE A 36 -21.64 0.95 -17.20
CA PHE A 36 -22.41 2.16 -17.54
C PHE A 36 -23.38 1.91 -18.70
N ALA A 37 -23.05 1.02 -19.64
CA ALA A 37 -23.98 0.58 -20.67
C ALA A 37 -25.18 -0.16 -20.06
N GLY A 38 -24.92 -1.06 -19.09
CA GLY A 38 -25.97 -1.72 -18.28
C GLY A 38 -26.86 -0.74 -17.52
N PHE A 39 -26.27 0.30 -16.91
CA PHE A 39 -27.01 1.37 -16.24
C PHE A 39 -27.95 2.09 -17.21
N ASN A 40 -27.45 2.49 -18.38
CA ASN A 40 -28.25 3.17 -19.39
C ASN A 40 -29.39 2.28 -19.90
N SER A 41 -29.12 1.00 -20.18
CA SER A 41 -30.13 0.05 -20.60
C SER A 41 -31.27 -0.03 -19.57
N THR A 42 -30.92 -0.20 -18.30
CA THR A 42 -31.90 -0.32 -17.20
C THR A 42 -32.67 0.98 -16.98
N LEU A 43 -32.01 2.14 -17.02
CA LEU A 43 -32.66 3.46 -16.89
C LEU A 43 -33.62 3.77 -18.05
N ARG A 44 -33.49 3.10 -19.19
CA ARG A 44 -34.35 3.26 -20.37
C ARG A 44 -35.43 2.17 -20.48
N GLY A 45 -35.60 1.36 -19.44
CA GLY A 45 -36.60 0.28 -19.40
C GLY A 45 -36.16 -1.00 -20.13
N GLY A 46 -34.88 -1.11 -20.49
CA GLY A 46 -34.30 -2.34 -21.01
C GLY A 46 -34.08 -3.38 -19.92
N TYR A 47 -34.05 -4.65 -20.31
CA TYR A 47 -33.75 -5.77 -19.44
C TYR A 47 -32.35 -6.31 -19.72
N VAL A 48 -31.64 -6.68 -18.65
CA VAL A 48 -30.33 -7.33 -18.74
C VAL A 48 -30.50 -8.76 -18.24
N THR A 49 -30.39 -9.72 -19.15
CA THR A 49 -30.43 -11.15 -18.84
C THR A 49 -29.01 -11.67 -18.59
N HIS A 50 -28.87 -12.61 -17.66
CA HIS A 50 -27.61 -13.30 -17.42
C HIS A 50 -27.71 -14.70 -18.01
N HIS A 51 -26.78 -15.01 -18.91
CA HIS A 51 -26.67 -16.33 -19.52
C HIS A 51 -25.34 -16.95 -19.10
N GLU A 52 -25.41 -18.05 -18.35
CA GLU A 52 -24.24 -18.83 -17.99
C GLU A 52 -23.89 -19.80 -19.11
N TYR A 53 -22.60 -19.87 -19.45
CA TYR A 53 -22.11 -20.80 -20.45
C TYR A 53 -21.45 -21.97 -19.74
N ILE A 54 -21.76 -23.20 -20.18
CA ILE A 54 -21.16 -24.43 -19.63
C ILE A 54 -19.63 -24.45 -19.84
N GLN A 55 -19.14 -23.91 -20.96
CA GLN A 55 -17.71 -23.78 -21.22
C GLN A 55 -17.42 -22.60 -22.15
N VAL A 56 -16.81 -21.54 -21.62
CA VAL A 56 -16.23 -20.43 -22.40
C VAL A 56 -14.83 -20.14 -21.88
N GLY A 57 -13.83 -20.30 -22.74
CA GLY A 57 -12.43 -20.07 -22.39
C GLY A 57 -12.06 -18.60 -22.50
N LYS A 58 -11.93 -17.92 -21.35
CA LYS A 58 -11.21 -16.63 -21.27
C LYS A 58 -9.99 -16.83 -20.38
N GLY A 59 -8.80 -16.55 -20.91
CA GLY A 59 -7.56 -16.60 -20.15
C GLY A 59 -7.70 -15.75 -18.89
N ARG A 60 -7.50 -16.37 -17.72
CA ARG A 60 -7.66 -15.72 -16.41
C ARG A 60 -6.30 -15.25 -15.93
N ASP A 61 -6.27 -14.07 -15.33
CA ASP A 61 -5.09 -13.54 -14.66
C ASP A 61 -4.73 -14.47 -13.49
N VAL A 62 -3.54 -15.09 -13.51
CA VAL A 62 -3.14 -16.05 -12.47
C VAL A 62 -2.00 -15.54 -11.58
N GLY A 63 -1.41 -14.38 -11.87
CA GLY A 63 -0.33 -13.78 -11.08
C GLY A 63 -0.81 -12.66 -10.15
N MET A 64 -0.18 -12.53 -8.98
CA MET A 64 -0.52 -11.52 -7.96
C MET A 64 -0.62 -10.10 -8.55
N ASN A 65 0.40 -9.67 -9.32
CA ASN A 65 0.43 -8.34 -9.93
C ASN A 65 -0.69 -8.11 -10.94
N GLN A 66 -1.08 -9.14 -11.70
CA GLN A 66 -2.17 -9.04 -12.67
C GLN A 66 -3.51 -8.95 -11.95
N ILE A 67 -3.73 -9.79 -10.93
CA ILE A 67 -4.95 -9.77 -10.12
C ILE A 67 -5.07 -8.44 -9.39
N SER A 68 -4.02 -7.95 -8.73
CA SER A 68 -4.05 -6.64 -8.07
C SER A 68 -4.27 -5.49 -9.04
N ALA A 69 -3.73 -5.54 -10.26
CA ALA A 69 -4.01 -4.53 -11.28
C ALA A 69 -5.47 -4.58 -11.78
N PHE A 70 -6.04 -5.78 -11.92
CA PHE A 70 -7.44 -5.97 -12.24
C PHE A 70 -8.35 -5.42 -11.13
N GLU A 71 -8.07 -5.78 -9.89
CA GLU A 71 -8.80 -5.29 -8.72
C GLU A 71 -8.70 -3.77 -8.56
N ALA A 72 -7.53 -3.19 -8.80
CA ALA A 72 -7.34 -1.74 -8.86
C ALA A 72 -8.22 -1.11 -9.95
N LYS A 73 -8.32 -1.74 -11.13
CA LYS A 73 -9.17 -1.29 -12.24
C LYS A 73 -10.64 -1.27 -11.80
N VAL A 74 -11.13 -2.36 -11.23
CA VAL A 74 -12.54 -2.49 -10.82
C VAL A 74 -12.86 -1.54 -9.65
N ALA A 75 -11.95 -1.37 -8.68
CA ALA A 75 -12.11 -0.44 -7.57
C ALA A 75 -12.16 1.03 -8.03
N ASN A 76 -11.28 1.44 -8.95
CA ASN A 76 -11.34 2.77 -9.56
C ASN A 76 -12.68 2.98 -10.31
N GLY A 77 -13.09 2.01 -11.12
CA GLY A 77 -14.35 2.07 -11.86
C GLY A 77 -15.58 2.19 -10.94
N ASN A 78 -15.58 1.50 -9.79
CA ASN A 78 -16.64 1.65 -8.79
C ASN A 78 -16.60 3.02 -8.10
N GLY A 79 -15.41 3.59 -7.85
CA GLY A 79 -15.29 4.95 -7.35
C GLY A 79 -15.92 5.98 -8.29
N GLU A 80 -15.72 5.83 -9.60
CA GLU A 80 -16.38 6.67 -10.61
C GLU A 80 -17.89 6.45 -10.66
N GLN A 81 -18.35 5.20 -10.50
CA GLN A 81 -19.78 4.90 -10.41
C GLN A 81 -20.42 5.62 -9.21
N THR A 82 -19.79 5.60 -8.03
CA THR A 82 -20.26 6.31 -6.83
C THR A 82 -20.44 7.80 -7.07
N LEU A 83 -19.53 8.42 -7.84
CA LEU A 83 -19.59 9.83 -8.18
C LEU A 83 -20.57 10.14 -9.33
N SER A 84 -21.08 9.12 -10.03
CA SER A 84 -21.98 9.30 -11.17
C SER A 84 -23.42 9.56 -10.76
N ARG A 85 -24.08 10.44 -11.52
CA ARG A 85 -25.53 10.67 -11.45
C ARG A 85 -26.37 9.43 -11.78
N ASP A 86 -25.77 8.47 -12.49
CA ASP A 86 -26.49 7.27 -12.92
C ASP A 86 -26.83 6.36 -11.74
N VAL A 87 -25.95 6.27 -10.73
CA VAL A 87 -26.23 5.55 -9.48
C VAL A 87 -27.39 6.18 -8.71
N TYR A 88 -27.41 7.52 -8.60
CA TYR A 88 -28.52 8.24 -7.98
C TYR A 88 -29.85 7.96 -8.70
N ARG A 89 -29.86 7.96 -10.04
CA ARG A 89 -31.06 7.69 -10.84
C ARG A 89 -31.54 6.24 -10.71
N LEU A 90 -30.62 5.28 -10.69
CA LEU A 90 -30.93 3.87 -10.47
C LEU A 90 -31.52 3.65 -9.08
N GLY A 91 -30.92 4.24 -8.05
CA GLY A 91 -31.42 4.15 -6.67
C GLY A 91 -32.84 4.67 -6.50
N ARG A 92 -33.26 5.68 -7.29
CA ARG A 92 -34.65 6.19 -7.29
C ARG A 92 -35.66 5.28 -8.00
N ARG A 93 -35.20 4.29 -8.77
CA ARG A 93 -36.05 3.40 -9.58
C ARG A 93 -36.02 1.94 -9.15
N PHE A 94 -35.00 1.53 -8.40
CA PHE A 94 -34.93 0.19 -7.86
C PHE A 94 -35.86 0.02 -6.67
N ASP A 95 -36.52 -1.14 -6.62
CA ASP A 95 -37.16 -1.63 -5.40
C ASP A 95 -36.10 -1.99 -4.34
N PHE A 96 -36.55 -2.25 -3.11
CA PHE A 96 -35.68 -2.54 -1.98
C PHE A 96 -34.69 -3.69 -2.26
N TYR A 97 -35.16 -4.78 -2.84
CA TYR A 97 -34.32 -5.97 -3.10
C TYR A 97 -33.29 -5.74 -4.20
N ARG A 98 -33.68 -5.04 -5.28
CA ARG A 98 -32.76 -4.65 -6.36
C ARG A 98 -31.73 -3.66 -5.86
N MET A 99 -32.12 -2.73 -4.99
CA MET A 99 -31.21 -1.77 -4.35
C MET A 99 -30.22 -2.48 -3.41
N LEU A 100 -30.67 -3.44 -2.61
CA LEU A 100 -29.81 -4.26 -1.75
C LEU A 100 -28.80 -5.06 -2.58
N SER A 101 -29.28 -5.73 -3.63
CA SER A 101 -28.43 -6.47 -4.57
C SER A 101 -27.43 -5.55 -5.26
N PHE A 102 -27.85 -4.35 -5.68
CA PHE A 102 -26.96 -3.36 -6.29
C PHE A 102 -25.88 -2.90 -5.30
N TYR A 103 -26.25 -2.60 -4.05
CA TYR A 103 -25.31 -2.21 -3.00
C TYR A 103 -24.23 -3.28 -2.79
N PHE A 104 -24.61 -4.55 -2.61
CA PHE A 104 -23.66 -5.62 -2.35
C PHE A 104 -22.78 -6.00 -3.55
N THR A 105 -23.27 -5.85 -4.78
CA THR A 105 -22.51 -6.27 -5.97
C THR A 105 -21.68 -5.16 -6.60
N THR A 106 -21.93 -3.89 -6.26
CA THR A 106 -21.27 -2.72 -6.86
C THR A 106 -20.68 -1.80 -5.77
N VAL A 107 -21.17 -0.57 -5.68
CA VAL A 107 -20.63 0.54 -4.88
C VAL A 107 -20.52 0.20 -3.38
N GLY A 108 -21.52 -0.47 -2.81
CA GLY A 108 -21.56 -0.75 -1.37
C GLY A 108 -20.44 -1.66 -0.90
N PHE A 109 -20.05 -2.65 -1.70
CA PHE A 109 -18.94 -3.55 -1.37
C PHE A 109 -17.60 -2.81 -1.25
N TYR A 110 -17.29 -1.92 -2.19
CA TYR A 110 -16.06 -1.12 -2.18
C TYR A 110 -16.10 -0.03 -1.11
N PHE A 111 -17.27 0.57 -0.87
CA PHE A 111 -17.48 1.50 0.24
C PHE A 111 -17.23 0.83 1.59
N SER A 112 -17.85 -0.32 1.85
CA SER A 112 -17.62 -1.09 3.09
C SER A 112 -16.15 -1.47 3.25
N SER A 113 -15.49 -1.92 2.16
CA SER A 113 -14.04 -2.24 2.17
C SER A 113 -13.18 -1.04 2.58
N MET A 114 -13.48 0.15 2.07
CA MET A 114 -12.81 1.39 2.45
C MET A 114 -13.07 1.74 3.91
N VAL A 115 -14.31 1.64 4.37
CA VAL A 115 -14.70 1.91 5.76
C VAL A 115 -13.98 0.96 6.72
N THR A 116 -13.88 -0.33 6.41
CA THR A 116 -13.12 -1.31 7.22
C THR A 116 -11.67 -0.87 7.40
N VAL A 117 -10.99 -0.44 6.33
CA VAL A 117 -9.62 0.06 6.42
C VAL A 117 -9.55 1.36 7.22
N LEU A 118 -10.48 2.30 7.04
CA LEU A 118 -10.50 3.54 7.81
C LEU A 118 -10.71 3.29 9.31
N ILE A 119 -11.51 2.31 9.69
CA ILE A 119 -11.71 1.92 11.10
C ILE A 119 -10.39 1.45 11.72
N VAL A 120 -9.56 0.69 11.00
CA VAL A 120 -8.21 0.28 11.47
C VAL A 120 -7.35 1.50 11.79
N TYR A 121 -7.35 2.49 10.90
CA TYR A 121 -6.62 3.73 11.11
C TYR A 121 -7.15 4.51 12.32
N VAL A 122 -8.46 4.74 12.40
CA VAL A 122 -9.08 5.44 13.53
C VAL A 122 -8.81 4.72 14.85
N PHE A 123 -8.87 3.39 14.85
CA PHE A 123 -8.58 2.58 16.03
C PHE A 123 -7.13 2.74 16.49
N LEU A 124 -6.15 2.56 15.60
CA LEU A 124 -4.73 2.63 15.97
C LEU A 124 -4.29 4.06 16.34
N TYR A 125 -4.77 5.08 15.64
CA TYR A 125 -4.51 6.47 16.02
C TYR A 125 -5.24 6.87 17.31
N GLY A 126 -6.46 6.38 17.52
CA GLY A 126 -7.19 6.56 18.78
C GLY A 126 -6.43 5.92 19.95
N ARG A 127 -5.90 4.71 19.77
CA ARG A 127 -5.03 4.04 20.74
C ARG A 127 -3.77 4.82 21.02
N LEU A 128 -3.06 5.28 20.00
CA LEU A 128 -1.89 6.15 20.16
C LEU A 128 -2.26 7.39 21.00
N TYR A 129 -3.37 8.06 20.69
CA TYR A 129 -3.80 9.22 21.46
C TYR A 129 -4.05 8.89 22.95
N MET A 130 -4.73 7.77 23.24
CA MET A 130 -4.98 7.35 24.63
C MET A 130 -3.69 7.04 25.40
N VAL A 131 -2.74 6.36 24.75
CA VAL A 131 -1.43 6.02 25.32
C VAL A 131 -0.63 7.29 25.61
N MET A 132 -0.47 8.15 24.61
CA MET A 132 0.39 9.34 24.71
C MET A 132 -0.20 10.45 25.59
N SER A 133 -1.52 10.45 25.83
CA SER A 133 -2.16 11.42 26.74
C SER A 133 -2.12 10.97 28.21
N GLY A 134 -1.76 9.72 28.50
CA GLY A 134 -1.89 9.12 29.84
C GLY A 134 -3.32 8.70 30.19
N LEU A 135 -4.29 8.94 29.30
CA LEU A 135 -5.70 8.58 29.52
C LEU A 135 -5.86 7.06 29.68
N GLU A 136 -5.07 6.25 28.96
CA GLU A 136 -5.09 4.80 29.12
C GLU A 136 -4.71 4.38 30.56
N GLN A 137 -3.73 5.03 31.18
CA GLN A 137 -3.34 4.77 32.55
C GLN A 137 -4.44 5.18 33.55
N GLU A 138 -5.04 6.36 33.37
CA GLU A 138 -6.16 6.82 34.21
C GLU A 138 -7.39 5.91 34.10
N ILE A 139 -7.65 5.34 32.92
CA ILE A 139 -8.75 4.37 32.71
C ILE A 139 -8.45 3.06 33.45
N ILE A 140 -7.20 2.59 33.44
CA ILE A 140 -6.79 1.37 34.14
C ILE A 140 -6.92 1.54 35.66
N GLU A 141 -6.52 2.70 36.19
CA GLU A 141 -6.59 3.01 37.62
C GLU A 141 -8.04 3.19 38.11
N ASN A 142 -8.98 3.56 37.22
CA ASN A 142 -10.40 3.68 37.53
C ASN A 142 -11.18 2.38 37.27
N ALA A 143 -11.42 1.63 38.35
CA ALA A 143 -12.16 0.35 38.32
C ALA A 143 -13.62 0.44 37.78
N THR A 144 -14.21 1.63 37.69
CA THR A 144 -15.58 1.84 37.19
C THR A 144 -15.69 1.83 35.66
N ILE A 145 -14.59 2.02 34.93
CA ILE A 145 -14.56 2.07 33.45
C ILE A 145 -14.23 0.67 32.84
N HIS A 146 -14.06 -0.35 33.69
CA HIS A 146 -13.49 -1.66 33.32
C HIS A 146 -14.27 -2.51 32.29
N GLN A 147 -15.39 -2.08 31.71
CA GLN A 147 -16.11 -2.91 30.75
C GLN A 147 -16.82 -2.10 29.65
N SER A 148 -16.09 -1.71 28.61
CA SER A 148 -16.72 -1.57 27.29
C SER A 148 -16.60 -2.89 26.52
N LYS A 149 -17.13 -3.97 27.09
CA LYS A 149 -17.18 -5.30 26.44
C LYS A 149 -17.74 -5.23 25.02
N ALA A 150 -18.75 -4.36 24.81
CA ALA A 150 -19.34 -4.10 23.50
C ALA A 150 -18.35 -3.51 22.47
N LEU A 151 -17.40 -2.65 22.90
CA LEU A 151 -16.39 -2.10 22.01
C LEU A 151 -15.36 -3.17 21.61
N GLU A 152 -14.91 -3.99 22.57
CA GLU A 152 -14.01 -5.11 22.29
C GLU A 152 -14.64 -6.14 21.34
N GLU A 153 -15.92 -6.47 21.53
CA GLU A 153 -16.67 -7.39 20.66
C GLU A 153 -16.86 -6.82 19.24
N ALA A 154 -17.16 -5.52 19.12
CA ALA A 154 -17.28 -4.86 17.83
C ALA A 154 -15.94 -4.84 17.06
N LEU A 155 -14.83 -4.61 17.77
CA LEU A 155 -13.49 -4.63 17.20
C LEU A 155 -13.05 -6.04 16.81
N ALA A 156 -13.36 -7.06 17.62
CA ALA A 156 -13.09 -8.45 17.28
C ALA A 156 -13.82 -8.86 15.99
N THR A 157 -15.08 -8.42 15.82
CA THR A 157 -15.83 -8.63 14.58
C THR A 157 -15.13 -7.98 13.38
N GLN A 158 -14.67 -6.73 13.53
CA GLN A 158 -13.90 -6.04 12.50
C GLN A 158 -12.60 -6.77 12.13
N SER A 159 -11.86 -7.31 13.11
CA SER A 159 -10.66 -8.14 12.89
C SER A 159 -10.96 -9.39 12.05
N VAL A 160 -12.11 -10.05 12.25
CA VAL A 160 -12.52 -11.20 11.43
C VAL A 160 -12.76 -10.81 9.96
N PHE A 161 -13.43 -9.67 9.72
CA PHE A 161 -13.61 -9.14 8.36
C PHE A 161 -12.26 -8.76 7.72
N GLN A 162 -11.38 -8.14 8.49
CA GLN A 162 -10.05 -7.69 8.06
C GLN A 162 -9.16 -8.84 7.58
N LEU A 163 -9.19 -9.98 8.30
CA LEU A 163 -8.41 -11.18 7.94
C LEU A 163 -8.92 -11.86 6.65
N GLY A 164 -9.98 -11.35 6.03
CA GLY A 164 -10.55 -11.90 4.81
C GLY A 164 -11.34 -13.20 5.03
N LEU A 165 -11.48 -13.68 6.28
CA LEU A 165 -12.21 -14.91 6.60
C LEU A 165 -13.67 -14.84 6.11
N LEU A 166 -14.32 -13.70 6.29
CA LEU A 166 -15.68 -13.48 5.79
C LEU A 166 -15.76 -13.25 4.27
N LEU A 167 -14.66 -12.81 3.63
CA LEU A 167 -14.60 -12.71 2.17
C LEU A 167 -14.53 -14.09 1.51
N VAL A 168 -14.01 -15.10 2.23
CA VAL A 168 -13.92 -16.49 1.77
C VAL A 168 -15.25 -17.24 1.96
N LEU A 169 -16.09 -16.82 2.91
CA LEU A 169 -17.34 -17.51 3.24
C LEU A 169 -18.27 -17.73 2.02
N PRO A 170 -18.55 -16.74 1.16
CA PRO A 170 -19.39 -16.98 -0.03
C PRO A 170 -18.84 -18.08 -0.94
N MET A 171 -17.51 -18.16 -1.08
CA MET A 171 -16.86 -19.19 -1.89
C MET A 171 -17.01 -20.58 -1.26
N VAL A 172 -16.88 -20.68 0.07
CA VAL A 172 -17.10 -21.95 0.79
C VAL A 172 -18.55 -22.40 0.65
N MET A 173 -19.50 -21.47 0.68
CA MET A 173 -20.92 -21.78 0.45
C MET A 173 -21.17 -22.27 -0.98
N GLU A 174 -20.59 -21.61 -1.99
CA GLU A 174 -20.68 -22.00 -3.40
C GLU A 174 -20.13 -23.42 -3.61
N ILE A 175 -18.91 -23.70 -3.14
CA ILE A 175 -18.30 -25.03 -3.23
C ILE A 175 -19.13 -26.05 -2.44
N GLY A 176 -19.67 -25.66 -1.29
CA GLY A 176 -20.51 -26.52 -0.45
C GLY A 176 -21.80 -26.96 -1.16
N LEU A 177 -22.42 -26.04 -1.91
CA LEU A 177 -23.62 -26.31 -2.69
C LEU A 177 -23.33 -27.13 -3.96
N GLU A 178 -22.21 -26.87 -4.64
CA GLU A 178 -21.87 -27.55 -5.89
C GLU A 178 -21.23 -28.94 -5.69
N LYS A 179 -20.34 -29.08 -4.69
CA LYS A 179 -19.46 -30.25 -4.51
C LYS A 179 -19.56 -30.90 -3.13
N GLY A 180 -20.47 -30.41 -2.29
CA GLY A 180 -20.72 -30.89 -0.93
C GLY A 180 -19.85 -30.23 0.14
N PHE A 181 -20.41 -30.09 1.35
CA PHE A 181 -19.79 -29.38 2.47
C PHE A 181 -18.48 -30.01 2.99
N ARG A 182 -18.30 -31.33 2.86
CA ARG A 182 -17.06 -32.00 3.26
C ARG A 182 -15.89 -31.57 2.35
N THR A 183 -16.14 -31.52 1.05
CA THR A 183 -15.17 -31.04 0.06
C THR A 183 -14.86 -29.58 0.29
N ALA A 184 -15.90 -28.76 0.52
CA ALA A 184 -15.73 -27.34 0.81
C ALA A 184 -14.86 -27.06 2.05
N LEU A 185 -15.02 -27.85 3.13
CA LEU A 185 -14.19 -27.73 4.32
C LEU A 185 -12.72 -28.12 4.04
N GLY A 186 -12.50 -29.20 3.28
CA GLY A 186 -11.16 -29.61 2.86
C GLY A 186 -10.47 -28.54 2.01
N ASP A 187 -11.17 -28.03 1.00
CA ASP A 187 -10.69 -26.96 0.13
C ASP A 187 -10.42 -25.67 0.92
N PHE A 188 -11.27 -25.31 1.87
CA PHE A 188 -11.05 -24.16 2.75
C PHE A 188 -9.76 -24.29 3.54
N ILE A 189 -9.49 -25.45 4.15
CA ILE A 189 -8.25 -25.70 4.90
C ILE A 189 -7.03 -25.58 3.97
N ILE A 190 -7.10 -26.17 2.78
CA ILE A 190 -6.03 -26.09 1.77
C ILE A 190 -5.78 -24.64 1.37
N MET A 191 -6.83 -23.86 1.11
CA MET A 191 -6.72 -22.44 0.77
C MET A 191 -6.04 -21.63 1.89
N GLN A 192 -6.35 -21.90 3.17
CA GLN A 192 -5.69 -21.22 4.27
C GLN A 192 -4.20 -21.58 4.37
N LEU A 193 -3.85 -22.86 4.16
CA LEU A 193 -2.45 -23.29 4.08
C LEU A 193 -1.71 -22.61 2.91
N GLN A 194 -2.40 -22.34 1.81
CA GLN A 194 -1.90 -21.57 0.66
C GLN A 194 -1.94 -20.05 0.88
N LEU A 195 -2.07 -19.60 2.13
CA LEU A 195 -2.02 -18.20 2.54
C LEU A 195 -3.17 -17.33 1.96
N ALA A 196 -4.35 -17.91 1.73
CA ALA A 196 -5.52 -17.17 1.24
C ALA A 196 -5.85 -15.94 2.10
N SER A 197 -5.75 -16.04 3.43
CA SER A 197 -5.96 -14.89 4.34
C SER A 197 -4.99 -13.73 4.05
N VAL A 198 -3.71 -14.02 3.75
CA VAL A 198 -2.71 -12.99 3.37
C VAL A 198 -3.12 -12.32 2.06
N PHE A 199 -3.53 -13.13 1.07
CA PHE A 199 -3.97 -12.65 -0.24
C PHE A 199 -5.20 -11.73 -0.14
N PHE A 200 -6.25 -12.16 0.56
CA PHE A 200 -7.49 -11.38 0.68
C PHE A 200 -7.30 -10.11 1.53
N THR A 201 -6.47 -10.18 2.58
CA THR A 201 -6.11 -8.99 3.38
C THR A 201 -5.35 -7.96 2.54
N PHE A 202 -4.47 -8.42 1.65
CA PHE A 202 -3.80 -7.55 0.67
C PHE A 202 -4.79 -6.97 -0.35
N GLN A 203 -5.68 -7.79 -0.90
CA GLN A 203 -6.70 -7.35 -1.85
C GLN A 203 -7.64 -6.28 -1.25
N LEU A 204 -7.97 -6.38 0.04
CA LEU A 204 -8.73 -5.37 0.77
C LEU A 204 -8.03 -4.00 0.72
N GLY A 205 -6.71 -3.96 0.93
CA GLY A 205 -5.90 -2.74 0.82
C GLY A 205 -5.91 -2.14 -0.58
N THR A 206 -5.82 -2.99 -1.61
CA THR A 206 -5.95 -2.58 -3.02
C THR A 206 -7.29 -1.90 -3.27
N LYS A 207 -8.41 -2.56 -2.92
CA LYS A 207 -9.77 -2.03 -3.10
C LYS A 207 -9.93 -0.68 -2.41
N ALA A 208 -9.56 -0.60 -1.13
CA ALA A 208 -9.70 0.62 -0.34
C ALA A 208 -8.85 1.79 -0.89
N HIS A 209 -7.61 1.53 -1.32
CA HIS A 209 -6.74 2.57 -1.86
C HIS A 209 -7.28 3.19 -3.16
N TYR A 210 -7.59 2.36 -4.16
CA TYR A 210 -8.00 2.85 -5.48
C TYR A 210 -9.41 3.43 -5.46
N TYR A 211 -10.33 2.82 -4.70
CA TYR A 211 -11.67 3.37 -4.49
C TYR A 211 -11.61 4.74 -3.78
N GLY A 212 -10.89 4.83 -2.65
CA GLY A 212 -10.76 6.07 -1.87
C GLY A 212 -10.05 7.19 -2.64
N ARG A 213 -8.99 6.86 -3.39
CA ARG A 213 -8.29 7.84 -4.25
C ARG A 213 -9.22 8.43 -5.30
N THR A 214 -10.05 7.60 -5.93
CA THR A 214 -11.01 8.04 -6.94
C THR A 214 -12.08 8.94 -6.33
N ILE A 215 -12.57 8.64 -5.12
CA ILE A 215 -13.53 9.51 -4.41
C ILE A 215 -12.91 10.87 -4.07
N LEU A 216 -11.68 10.90 -3.56
CA LEU A 216 -11.05 12.12 -3.07
C LEU A 216 -10.59 13.06 -4.18
N HIS A 217 -10.02 12.50 -5.25
CA HIS A 217 -9.37 13.27 -6.31
C HIS A 217 -10.16 13.30 -7.62
N GLY A 218 -11.04 12.34 -7.83
CA GLY A 218 -11.65 12.10 -9.14
C GLY A 218 -10.64 11.56 -10.16
N GLY A 219 -11.17 11.02 -11.27
CA GLY A 219 -10.39 10.54 -12.40
C GLY A 219 -9.70 9.21 -12.16
N SER A 220 -10.14 8.17 -12.86
CA SER A 220 -9.44 6.89 -12.86
C SER A 220 -8.32 6.89 -13.91
N LYS A 221 -7.12 6.47 -13.49
CA LYS A 221 -6.04 6.18 -14.45
C LYS A 221 -6.18 4.73 -14.88
N TYR A 222 -6.39 4.50 -16.18
CA TYR A 222 -6.34 3.16 -16.73
C TYR A 222 -4.96 2.56 -16.50
N ARG A 223 -4.92 1.39 -15.85
CA ARG A 223 -3.73 0.54 -15.73
C ARG A 223 -3.98 -0.70 -16.58
N ALA A 224 -3.09 -0.94 -17.54
CA ALA A 224 -3.20 -2.12 -18.39
C ALA A 224 -2.94 -3.38 -17.54
N THR A 225 -3.92 -4.27 -17.48
CA THR A 225 -3.75 -5.63 -16.96
C THR A 225 -2.97 -6.42 -18.01
N GLY A 226 -1.67 -6.61 -17.80
CA GLY A 226 -0.83 -7.37 -18.71
C GLY A 226 -1.27 -8.84 -18.77
N ARG A 227 -1.29 -9.45 -19.95
CA ARG A 227 -1.58 -10.89 -20.16
C ARG A 227 -0.28 -11.69 -20.32
N GLY A 228 0.65 -11.51 -19.39
CA GLY A 228 1.92 -12.24 -19.38
C GLY A 228 1.78 -13.64 -18.79
N PHE A 229 2.79 -14.47 -19.02
CA PHE A 229 2.93 -15.76 -18.33
C PHE A 229 3.25 -15.53 -16.85
N VAL A 230 2.53 -16.23 -15.98
CA VAL A 230 2.59 -16.07 -14.52
C VAL A 230 3.80 -16.75 -13.90
N VAL A 231 4.54 -17.52 -14.69
CA VAL A 231 5.70 -18.29 -14.24
C VAL A 231 6.95 -17.43 -14.01
N PHE A 232 6.92 -16.15 -14.39
CA PHE A 232 8.10 -15.28 -14.30
C PHE A 232 8.15 -14.49 -13.00
N HIS A 233 9.33 -14.50 -12.38
CA HIS A 233 9.70 -13.63 -11.29
C HIS A 233 9.53 -12.15 -11.67
N ALA A 234 8.74 -11.42 -10.89
CA ALA A 234 8.62 -9.97 -10.99
C ALA A 234 9.75 -9.30 -10.18
N ARG A 235 10.46 -8.35 -10.79
CA ARG A 235 11.56 -7.65 -10.13
C ARG A 235 11.08 -6.87 -8.93
N PHE A 236 11.92 -6.74 -7.90
CA PHE A 236 11.65 -5.90 -6.74
C PHE A 236 11.24 -4.47 -7.12
N ALA A 237 11.92 -3.85 -8.11
CA ALA A 237 11.59 -2.50 -8.57
C ALA A 237 10.19 -2.40 -9.19
N ASP A 238 9.70 -3.44 -9.87
CA ASP A 238 8.33 -3.47 -10.42
C ASP A 238 7.29 -3.59 -9.30
N ASN A 239 7.51 -4.51 -8.35
CA ASN A 239 6.65 -4.67 -7.18
C ASN A 239 6.61 -3.39 -6.33
N TYR A 240 7.77 -2.76 -6.12
CA TYR A 240 7.88 -1.50 -5.40
C TYR A 240 7.08 -0.38 -6.06
N ARG A 241 7.24 -0.20 -7.38
CA ARG A 241 6.48 0.82 -8.13
C ARG A 241 4.98 0.58 -8.08
N LEU A 242 4.55 -0.68 -8.14
CA LEU A 242 3.13 -1.04 -8.15
C LEU A 242 2.46 -0.84 -6.79
N TYR A 243 3.17 -1.15 -5.69
CA TYR A 243 2.59 -1.22 -4.34
C TYR A 243 3.05 -0.15 -3.36
N SER A 244 4.03 0.72 -3.71
CA SER A 244 4.55 1.77 -2.84
C SER A 244 3.44 2.59 -2.19
N ARG A 245 2.56 3.24 -2.98
CA ARG A 245 1.47 4.09 -2.44
C ARG A 245 0.28 3.31 -1.89
N SER A 246 -0.02 2.15 -2.47
CA SER A 246 -1.24 1.42 -2.17
C SER A 246 -1.13 0.61 -0.88
N HIS A 247 0.05 0.03 -0.62
CA HIS A 247 0.29 -0.86 0.52
C HIS A 247 1.50 -0.45 1.34
N PHE A 248 2.69 -0.26 0.75
CA PHE A 248 3.92 -0.15 1.54
C PHE A 248 3.97 1.08 2.44
N VAL A 249 3.65 2.26 1.88
CA VAL A 249 3.54 3.51 2.65
C VAL A 249 2.57 3.34 3.82
N LYS A 250 1.40 2.76 3.54
CA LYS A 250 0.33 2.56 4.52
C LYS A 250 0.72 1.52 5.58
N GLY A 251 1.29 0.41 5.17
CA GLY A 251 1.74 -0.67 6.05
C GLY A 251 2.87 -0.21 6.96
N LEU A 252 3.80 0.62 6.47
CA LEU A 252 4.86 1.20 7.30
C LEU A 252 4.32 2.23 8.30
N GLU A 253 3.32 3.04 7.92
CA GLU A 253 2.63 3.93 8.86
C GLU A 253 1.97 3.12 10.00
N LEU A 254 1.25 2.04 9.66
CA LEU A 254 0.63 1.16 10.65
C LEU A 254 1.68 0.39 11.48
N LEU A 255 2.80 -0.02 10.88
CA LEU A 255 3.92 -0.65 11.58
C LEU A 255 4.47 0.27 12.68
N ILE A 256 4.68 1.55 12.37
CA ILE A 256 5.16 2.54 13.35
C ILE A 256 4.14 2.69 14.50
N LEU A 257 2.83 2.71 14.20
CA LEU A 257 1.79 2.74 15.24
C LEU A 257 1.83 1.51 16.14
N LEU A 258 1.99 0.32 15.57
CA LEU A 258 2.06 -0.93 16.34
C LEU A 258 3.32 -0.97 17.21
N VAL A 259 4.47 -0.54 16.69
CA VAL A 259 5.70 -0.43 17.48
C VAL A 259 5.54 0.56 18.62
N LEU A 260 4.95 1.73 18.38
CA LEU A 260 4.70 2.71 19.44
C LEU A 260 3.74 2.19 20.51
N TYR A 261 2.71 1.48 20.09
CA TYR A 261 1.78 0.86 21.00
C TYR A 261 2.45 -0.22 21.85
N GLU A 262 3.35 -1.03 21.29
CA GLU A 262 4.11 -2.03 22.04
C GLU A 262 5.09 -1.39 23.04
N VAL A 263 5.71 -0.26 22.66
CA VAL A 263 6.72 0.42 23.49
C VAL A 263 6.09 1.24 24.62
N TYR A 264 5.03 2.01 24.32
CA TYR A 264 4.44 2.95 25.28
C TYR A 264 3.12 2.46 25.88
N GLY A 265 2.46 1.49 25.27
CA GLY A 265 1.16 0.99 25.72
C GLY A 265 1.28 0.15 26.99
N GLN A 266 0.45 0.48 27.98
CA GLN A 266 0.22 -0.36 29.16
C GLN A 266 -0.95 -1.28 28.83
N SER A 267 -0.67 -2.54 28.52
CA SER A 267 -1.72 -3.48 28.13
C SER A 267 -2.79 -3.61 29.22
N TYR A 268 -4.05 -3.56 28.79
CA TYR A 268 -5.21 -4.15 29.49
C TYR A 268 -5.01 -5.68 29.51
N ARG A 269 -4.06 -6.13 30.34
CA ARG A 269 -3.52 -7.50 30.33
C ARG A 269 -4.55 -8.47 30.92
N SER A 270 -5.38 -9.09 30.08
CA SER A 270 -5.84 -10.48 30.26
C SER A 270 -6.94 -10.98 29.30
N SER A 271 -7.46 -10.16 28.36
CA SER A 271 -8.53 -10.64 27.46
C SER A 271 -7.98 -11.37 26.22
N SER A 272 -8.51 -12.56 25.94
CA SER A 272 -8.21 -13.32 24.70
C SER A 272 -8.61 -12.56 23.43
N LEU A 273 -9.62 -11.69 23.50
CA LEU A 273 -10.07 -10.84 22.40
C LEU A 273 -9.03 -9.79 22.03
N TYR A 274 -8.38 -9.20 23.02
CA TYR A 274 -7.33 -8.21 22.79
C TYR A 274 -6.12 -8.84 22.08
N MET A 275 -5.68 -10.02 22.53
CA MET A 275 -4.62 -10.78 21.84
C MET A 275 -4.98 -11.05 20.38
N PHE A 276 -6.23 -11.46 20.12
CA PHE A 276 -6.72 -11.68 18.76
C PHE A 276 -6.67 -10.40 17.90
N ILE A 277 -7.13 -9.26 18.44
CA ILE A 277 -7.10 -7.97 17.74
C ILE A 277 -5.65 -7.58 17.43
N THR A 278 -4.74 -7.63 18.40
CA THR A 278 -3.32 -7.28 18.22
C THR A 278 -2.66 -8.15 17.15
N VAL A 279 -2.83 -9.48 17.22
CA VAL A 279 -2.31 -10.41 16.21
C VAL A 279 -2.91 -10.11 14.83
N SER A 280 -4.20 -9.78 14.74
CA SER A 280 -4.84 -9.43 13.47
C SER A 280 -4.29 -8.16 12.83
N MET A 281 -3.87 -7.17 13.63
CA MET A 281 -3.26 -5.93 13.15
C MET A 281 -1.84 -6.17 12.63
N TRP A 282 -1.03 -6.93 13.39
CA TRP A 282 0.29 -7.37 12.92
C TRP A 282 0.20 -8.20 11.64
N PHE A 283 -0.79 -9.09 11.56
CA PHE A 283 -1.05 -9.89 10.37
C PHE A 283 -1.40 -9.02 9.16
N LEU A 284 -2.24 -7.99 9.32
CA LEU A 284 -2.56 -7.05 8.24
C LEU A 284 -1.31 -6.30 7.77
N VAL A 285 -0.50 -5.79 8.70
CA VAL A 285 0.74 -5.07 8.35
C VAL A 285 1.71 -5.99 7.61
N GLY A 286 1.94 -7.20 8.13
CA GLY A 286 2.77 -8.21 7.47
C GLY A 286 2.26 -8.56 6.08
N SER A 287 0.95 -8.75 5.92
CA SER A 287 0.32 -9.03 4.63
C SER A 287 0.53 -7.90 3.63
N TRP A 288 0.32 -6.64 4.03
CA TRP A 288 0.50 -5.47 3.15
C TRP A 288 1.95 -5.23 2.74
N LEU A 289 2.91 -5.51 3.61
CA LEU A 289 4.33 -5.31 3.33
C LEU A 289 4.93 -6.45 2.50
N PHE A 290 4.53 -7.70 2.74
CA PHE A 290 5.26 -8.86 2.21
C PHE A 290 4.50 -9.76 1.24
N ALA A 291 3.17 -9.64 1.10
CA ALA A 291 2.42 -10.47 0.14
C ALA A 291 2.96 -10.40 -1.30
N PRO A 292 3.37 -9.23 -1.85
CA PRO A 292 3.93 -9.16 -3.20
C PRO A 292 5.18 -10.01 -3.40
N PHE A 293 5.97 -10.27 -2.36
CA PHE A 293 7.18 -11.07 -2.43
C PHE A 293 6.89 -12.55 -2.17
N VAL A 294 5.98 -12.84 -1.22
CA VAL A 294 5.53 -14.19 -0.90
C VAL A 294 4.81 -14.85 -2.08
N PHE A 295 3.99 -14.10 -2.84
CA PHE A 295 3.32 -14.62 -4.03
C PHE A 295 4.12 -14.42 -5.33
N ASN A 296 5.39 -14.01 -5.24
CA ASN A 296 6.27 -13.86 -6.38
C ASN A 296 7.03 -15.17 -6.67
N PRO A 297 6.93 -15.75 -7.88
CA PRO A 297 7.73 -16.90 -8.26
C PRO A 297 9.23 -16.62 -8.05
N SER A 298 9.95 -17.56 -7.44
CA SER A 298 11.38 -17.40 -7.08
C SER A 298 11.67 -16.13 -6.26
N GLY A 299 10.70 -15.65 -5.47
CA GLY A 299 10.82 -14.42 -4.70
C GLY A 299 11.91 -14.46 -3.62
N PHE A 300 12.29 -15.65 -3.16
CA PHE A 300 13.34 -15.89 -2.18
C PHE A 300 14.54 -16.64 -2.76
N ASP A 301 14.76 -16.58 -4.08
CA ASP A 301 16.00 -17.07 -4.67
C ASP A 301 17.13 -16.04 -4.51
N TRP A 302 18.30 -16.49 -4.02
CA TRP A 302 19.42 -15.59 -3.72
C TRP A 302 19.91 -14.84 -4.96
N GLN A 303 20.08 -15.55 -6.08
CA GLN A 303 20.59 -14.93 -7.31
C GLN A 303 19.64 -13.86 -7.83
N LYS A 304 18.33 -14.15 -7.84
CA LYS A 304 17.30 -13.16 -8.20
C LYS A 304 17.28 -11.97 -7.25
N THR A 305 17.47 -12.20 -5.96
CA THR A 305 17.49 -11.12 -4.97
C THR A 305 18.67 -10.18 -5.18
N VAL A 306 19.85 -10.71 -5.50
CA VAL A 306 21.03 -9.90 -5.86
C VAL A 306 20.78 -9.09 -7.14
N ASP A 307 20.24 -9.71 -8.19
CA ASP A 307 19.88 -9.04 -9.44
C ASP A 307 18.89 -7.88 -9.18
N ASP A 308 17.86 -8.15 -8.37
CA ASP A 308 16.84 -7.18 -7.98
C ASP A 308 17.40 -5.98 -7.22
N TRP A 309 18.37 -6.21 -6.32
CA TRP A 309 19.06 -5.13 -5.63
C TRP A 309 19.79 -4.21 -6.60
N THR A 310 20.49 -4.79 -7.58
CA THR A 310 21.24 -4.01 -8.58
C THR A 310 20.30 -3.21 -9.48
N ASP A 311 19.18 -3.81 -9.92
CA ASP A 311 18.16 -3.17 -10.75
C ASP A 311 17.48 -2.01 -9.99
N TRP A 312 17.05 -2.26 -8.74
CA TRP A 312 16.42 -1.24 -7.91
C TRP A 312 17.36 -0.08 -7.58
N LYS A 313 18.62 -0.36 -7.22
CA LYS A 313 19.63 0.67 -6.96
C LYS A 313 19.90 1.52 -8.21
N ARG A 314 19.96 0.89 -9.39
CA ARG A 314 20.11 1.59 -10.68
C ARG A 314 18.90 2.48 -10.96
N TRP A 315 17.68 1.98 -10.78
CA TRP A 315 16.45 2.74 -10.96
C TRP A 315 16.36 3.95 -10.01
N MET A 316 16.73 3.78 -8.74
CA MET A 316 16.80 4.86 -7.73
C MET A 316 17.86 5.92 -8.06
N GLY A 317 18.99 5.50 -8.65
CA GLY A 317 20.11 6.37 -9.00
C GLY A 317 19.91 7.16 -10.30
N ASN A 318 19.14 6.63 -11.25
CA ASN A 318 18.89 7.27 -12.54
C ASN A 318 18.03 8.53 -12.38
N ARG A 319 18.55 9.66 -12.86
CA ARG A 319 17.77 10.91 -12.96
C ARG A 319 16.72 10.80 -14.07
N GLY A 320 15.59 11.45 -13.85
CA GLY A 320 14.49 11.49 -14.78
C GLY A 320 14.66 12.66 -15.76
N GLY A 321 13.68 12.79 -16.64
CA GLY A 321 13.66 13.80 -17.68
C GLY A 321 12.44 13.63 -18.57
N ILE A 322 12.17 14.63 -19.41
CA ILE A 322 11.06 14.60 -20.35
C ILE A 322 11.26 13.41 -21.30
N GLY A 323 10.29 12.49 -21.35
CA GLY A 323 10.32 11.30 -22.21
C GLY A 323 11.02 10.06 -21.62
N ILE A 324 11.62 10.14 -20.43
CA ILE A 324 12.20 8.96 -19.77
C ILE A 324 11.09 8.12 -19.13
N SER A 325 11.02 6.85 -19.52
CA SER A 325 10.03 5.90 -18.99
C SER A 325 10.13 5.77 -17.45
N PRO A 326 9.00 5.74 -16.74
CA PRO A 326 8.90 5.49 -15.29
C PRO A 326 9.65 4.24 -14.81
N ASN A 327 9.76 3.23 -15.68
CA ASN A 327 10.42 1.97 -15.35
C ASN A 327 11.95 2.09 -15.30
N LYS A 328 12.52 3.16 -15.87
CA LYS A 328 13.98 3.36 -15.96
C LYS A 328 14.50 4.36 -14.94
N SER A 329 13.65 5.25 -14.41
CA SER A 329 14.05 6.29 -13.46
C SER A 329 13.01 6.48 -12.36
N TRP A 330 13.50 6.52 -11.13
CA TRP A 330 12.70 6.85 -9.96
C TRP A 330 12.06 8.25 -10.06
N GLU A 331 12.77 9.24 -10.59
CA GLU A 331 12.22 10.61 -10.69
C GLU A 331 11.02 10.67 -11.64
N SER A 332 11.10 9.99 -12.78
CA SER A 332 9.98 9.92 -13.73
C SER A 332 8.77 9.21 -13.13
N TRP A 333 8.99 8.09 -12.43
CA TRP A 333 7.93 7.39 -11.72
C TRP A 333 7.31 8.24 -10.61
N TRP A 334 8.14 8.96 -9.85
CA TRP A 334 7.70 9.82 -8.76
C TRP A 334 6.78 10.95 -9.24
N GLU A 335 7.12 11.54 -10.38
CA GLU A 335 6.32 12.59 -11.01
C GLU A 335 5.01 12.05 -11.61
N GLU A 336 5.02 10.83 -12.16
CA GLU A 336 3.83 10.16 -12.68
C GLU A 336 2.87 9.78 -11.55
N GLU A 337 3.36 9.23 -10.45
CA GLU A 337 2.50 8.75 -9.36
C GLU A 337 1.70 9.91 -8.72
N GLN A 338 2.27 11.11 -8.69
CA GLN A 338 1.65 12.35 -8.20
C GLN A 338 0.80 13.10 -9.23
N GLU A 339 0.61 12.56 -10.42
CA GLU A 339 -0.09 13.26 -11.50
C GLU A 339 -1.54 13.63 -11.12
N HIS A 340 -2.21 12.75 -10.37
CA HIS A 340 -3.57 12.97 -9.86
C HIS A 340 -3.72 14.29 -9.07
N LEU A 341 -2.71 14.69 -8.28
CA LEU A 341 -2.73 15.92 -7.48
C LEU A 341 -2.82 17.20 -8.32
N LYS A 342 -2.43 17.13 -9.60
CA LYS A 342 -2.56 18.27 -10.52
C LYS A 342 -4.02 18.63 -10.77
N PHE A 343 -4.88 17.61 -10.84
CA PHE A 343 -6.30 17.75 -11.19
C PHE A 343 -7.21 17.82 -9.96
N THR A 344 -6.66 17.62 -8.76
CA THR A 344 -7.40 17.70 -7.50
C THR A 344 -7.93 19.10 -7.23
N ASN A 345 -9.22 19.18 -6.91
CA ASN A 345 -9.92 20.39 -6.48
C ASN A 345 -9.37 20.94 -5.15
N ILE A 346 -9.61 22.23 -4.88
CA ILE A 346 -9.16 22.90 -3.63
C ILE A 346 -9.64 22.15 -2.38
N ARG A 347 -10.89 21.67 -2.36
CA ARG A 347 -11.44 20.87 -1.26
C ARG A 347 -10.67 19.57 -1.04
N GLY A 348 -10.32 18.86 -2.11
CA GLY A 348 -9.52 17.63 -2.03
C GLY A 348 -8.11 17.90 -1.51
N ARG A 349 -7.48 19.00 -1.93
CA ARG A 349 -6.16 19.42 -1.40
C ARG A 349 -6.22 19.80 0.07
N LEU A 350 -7.27 20.50 0.49
CA LEU A 350 -7.49 20.81 1.90
C LEU A 350 -7.65 19.53 2.72
N LEU A 351 -8.45 18.56 2.25
CA LEU A 351 -8.63 17.27 2.91
C LEU A 351 -7.33 16.48 3.01
N GLU A 352 -6.48 16.47 1.97
CA GLU A 352 -5.14 15.86 2.05
C GLU A 352 -4.31 16.49 3.17
N ILE A 353 -4.27 17.82 3.24
CA ILE A 353 -3.53 18.53 4.30
C ILE A 353 -4.12 18.21 5.68
N ILE A 354 -5.46 18.19 5.81
CA ILE A 354 -6.16 17.83 7.06
C ILE A 354 -5.74 16.44 7.52
N LEU A 355 -5.76 15.46 6.60
CA LEU A 355 -5.36 14.10 6.91
C LEU A 355 -3.89 14.01 7.33
N VAL A 356 -3.01 14.84 6.78
CA VAL A 356 -1.58 14.84 7.12
C VAL A 356 -1.30 15.33 8.55
N PHE A 357 -2.14 16.18 9.14
CA PHE A 357 -1.91 16.66 10.51
C PHE A 357 -1.81 15.53 11.55
N ARG A 358 -2.40 14.35 11.28
CA ARG A 358 -2.25 13.17 12.14
C ARG A 358 -0.80 12.78 12.40
N PHE A 359 0.11 13.05 11.46
CA PHE A 359 1.53 12.74 11.61
C PHE A 359 2.23 13.63 12.64
N PHE A 360 1.73 14.83 12.92
CA PHE A 360 2.30 15.69 13.97
C PHE A 360 1.95 15.21 15.37
N ILE A 361 0.92 14.37 15.51
CA ILE A 361 0.56 13.75 16.79
C ILE A 361 1.70 12.86 17.30
N TYR A 362 2.46 12.22 16.41
CA TYR A 362 3.63 11.42 16.78
C TYR A 362 4.68 12.25 17.50
N GLN A 363 5.13 13.34 16.88
CA GLN A 363 6.12 14.23 17.49
C GLN A 363 5.59 14.86 18.75
N TYR A 364 4.36 15.36 18.72
CA TYR A 364 3.75 15.98 19.90
C TYR A 364 3.67 15.00 21.08
N GLY A 365 3.23 13.77 20.85
CA GLY A 365 3.14 12.75 21.90
C GLY A 365 4.50 12.32 22.42
N ILE A 366 5.43 11.96 21.53
CA ILE A 366 6.68 11.30 21.92
C ILE A 366 7.67 12.28 22.56
N VAL A 367 7.73 13.53 22.09
CA VAL A 367 8.73 14.51 22.56
C VAL A 367 8.64 14.77 24.07
N TYR A 368 7.45 14.73 24.66
CA TYR A 368 7.27 14.91 26.11
C TYR A 368 7.58 13.66 26.95
N HIS A 369 7.75 12.50 26.30
CA HIS A 369 8.14 11.24 26.94
C HIS A 369 9.64 10.97 26.80
N LEU A 370 10.42 11.86 26.16
CA LEU A 370 11.87 11.73 26.08
C LEU A 370 12.51 12.10 27.43
N ASP A 371 13.51 11.34 27.85
CA ASP A 371 14.26 11.56 29.09
C ASP A 371 14.98 12.92 29.07
N ILE A 372 15.47 13.34 27.89
CA ILE A 372 16.07 14.67 27.65
C ILE A 372 15.12 15.84 27.99
N ALA A 373 13.80 15.61 27.99
CA ALA A 373 12.83 16.63 28.38
C ALA A 373 12.74 16.82 29.90
N HIS A 374 13.38 15.96 30.70
CA HIS A 374 13.35 15.98 32.17
C HIS A 374 11.91 16.14 32.72
N HIS A 375 10.94 15.42 32.14
CA HIS A 375 9.50 15.50 32.43
C HIS A 375 8.87 16.90 32.30
N SER A 376 9.55 17.86 31.66
CA SER A 376 9.03 19.20 31.40
C SER A 376 8.00 19.17 30.29
N LYS A 377 6.73 19.43 30.63
CA LYS A 377 5.63 19.56 29.66
C LYS A 377 5.51 20.97 29.05
N LYS A 378 6.58 21.78 29.10
CA LYS A 378 6.57 23.14 28.57
C LYS A 378 6.52 23.11 27.04
N ILE A 379 5.70 23.99 26.44
CA ILE A 379 5.58 24.14 24.98
C ILE A 379 6.91 24.45 24.29
N LEU A 380 7.87 25.00 25.03
CA LEU A 380 9.23 25.27 24.57
C LEU A 380 9.96 23.98 24.16
N VAL A 381 9.74 22.84 24.83
CA VAL A 381 10.36 21.55 24.46
C VAL A 381 9.90 21.11 23.08
N TYR A 382 8.60 21.22 22.81
CA TYR A 382 8.05 20.96 21.49
C TYR A 382 8.60 21.95 20.44
N GLY A 383 8.69 23.25 20.76
CA GLY A 383 9.33 24.24 19.90
C GLY A 383 10.79 23.93 19.56
N LEU A 384 11.59 23.47 20.53
CA LEU A 384 12.97 23.05 20.32
C LEU A 384 13.07 21.79 19.43
N SER A 385 12.12 20.86 19.53
CA SER A 385 12.09 19.67 18.67
C SER A 385 11.94 20.03 17.18
N TRP A 386 11.28 21.15 16.86
CA TRP A 386 11.21 21.66 15.48
C TRP A 386 12.55 22.20 14.96
N LEU A 387 13.44 22.68 15.83
CA LEU A 387 14.80 23.05 15.43
C LEU A 387 15.60 21.81 14.97
N VAL A 388 15.42 20.68 15.65
CA VAL A 388 16.02 19.39 15.23
C VAL A 388 15.51 18.96 13.85
N MET A 389 14.21 19.14 13.59
CA MET A 389 13.64 18.88 12.27
C MET A 389 14.20 19.82 11.20
N LEU A 390 14.30 21.12 11.51
CA LEU A 390 14.82 22.11 10.58
C LEU A 390 16.30 21.84 10.24
N THR A 391 17.13 21.50 11.23
CA THR A 391 18.53 21.15 11.01
C THR A 391 18.66 19.89 10.16
N GLY A 392 17.85 18.86 10.42
CA GLY A 392 17.79 17.65 9.57
C GLY A 392 17.48 17.97 8.10
N LEU A 393 16.47 18.80 7.84
CA LEU A 393 16.12 19.25 6.49
C LEU A 393 17.23 20.08 5.82
N LEU A 394 17.89 20.95 6.59
CA LEU A 394 19.03 21.73 6.09
C LEU A 394 20.22 20.85 5.72
N VAL A 395 20.54 19.83 6.54
CA VAL A 395 21.58 18.85 6.24
C VAL A 395 21.26 18.07 4.96
N LEU A 396 20.03 17.56 4.82
CA LEU A 396 19.60 16.88 3.59
C LEU A 396 19.73 17.78 2.35
N LYS A 397 19.35 19.06 2.48
CA LYS A 397 19.52 20.05 1.42
C LYS A 397 20.99 20.28 1.08
N MET A 398 21.87 20.44 2.08
CA MET A 398 23.32 20.62 1.87
C MET A 398 23.95 19.42 1.16
N VAL A 399 23.62 18.19 1.59
CA VAL A 399 24.11 16.96 0.94
C VAL A 399 23.65 16.88 -0.50
N SER A 400 22.39 17.21 -0.79
CA SER A 400 21.85 17.14 -2.15
C SER A 400 22.46 18.20 -3.07
N MET A 401 22.55 19.45 -2.62
CA MET A 401 23.23 20.52 -3.38
C MET A 401 24.69 20.17 -3.64
N GLY A 402 25.40 19.65 -2.63
CA GLY A 402 26.77 19.18 -2.75
C GLY A 402 26.90 18.06 -3.79
N ARG A 403 25.96 17.11 -3.80
CA ARG A 403 25.93 16.03 -4.80
C ARG A 403 25.72 16.55 -6.23
N ARG A 404 24.87 17.58 -6.40
CA ARG A 404 24.60 18.19 -7.71
C ARG A 404 25.77 19.04 -8.21
N ARG A 405 26.42 19.79 -7.33
CA ARG A 405 27.47 20.75 -7.69
C ARG A 405 28.86 20.14 -7.78
N PHE A 406 29.14 19.09 -7.00
CA PHE A 406 30.48 18.50 -6.87
C PHE A 406 30.55 17.02 -7.30
N GLY A 407 29.42 16.39 -7.63
CA GLY A 407 29.35 14.95 -7.92
C GLY A 407 30.03 14.52 -9.22
N THR A 408 30.09 15.38 -10.24
CA THR A 408 30.73 15.08 -11.53
C THR A 408 32.14 15.64 -11.63
N ASP A 409 32.36 16.84 -11.10
CA ASP A 409 33.60 17.58 -11.39
C ASP A 409 34.60 17.52 -10.21
N PHE A 410 34.15 17.24 -8.98
CA PHE A 410 34.98 17.27 -7.77
C PHE A 410 34.59 16.20 -6.72
N GLN A 411 34.80 14.93 -7.05
CA GLN A 411 34.47 13.81 -6.15
C GLN A 411 35.14 13.93 -4.76
N LEU A 412 36.36 14.48 -4.69
CA LEU A 412 37.08 14.69 -3.43
C LEU A 412 36.36 15.70 -2.53
N MET A 413 35.92 16.83 -3.07
CA MET A 413 35.22 17.87 -2.32
C MET A 413 33.87 17.35 -1.78
N PHE A 414 33.18 16.49 -2.53
CA PHE A 414 31.98 15.82 -2.03
C PHE A 414 32.27 14.83 -0.89
N ARG A 415 33.40 14.11 -0.93
CA ARG A 415 33.83 13.24 0.18
C ARG A 415 34.19 14.05 1.43
N ILE A 416 34.90 15.18 1.26
CA ILE A 416 35.23 16.10 2.35
C ILE A 416 33.97 16.67 2.98
N LEU A 417 33.00 17.12 2.17
CA LEU A 417 31.71 17.60 2.67
C LEU A 417 31.00 16.54 3.52
N LYS A 418 30.99 15.27 3.08
CA LYS A 418 30.42 14.17 3.87
C LYS A 418 31.18 13.94 5.18
N ALA A 419 32.51 13.99 5.15
CA ALA A 419 33.33 13.83 6.35
C ALA A 419 33.06 14.97 7.36
N LEU A 420 32.98 16.22 6.89
CA LEU A 420 32.65 17.38 7.74
C LEU A 420 31.25 17.28 8.34
N LEU A 421 30.25 16.88 7.54
CA LEU A 421 28.89 16.66 8.05
C LEU A 421 28.84 15.53 9.08
N PHE A 422 29.61 14.46 8.87
CA PHE A 422 29.71 13.35 9.81
C PHE A 422 30.39 13.77 11.13
N LEU A 423 31.51 14.50 11.06
CA LEU A 423 32.17 15.06 12.24
C LEU A 423 31.27 16.05 12.99
N GLY A 424 30.56 16.91 12.26
CA GLY A 424 29.56 17.81 12.83
C GLY A 424 28.44 17.04 13.55
N PHE A 425 27.89 16.01 12.91
CA PHE A 425 26.90 15.13 13.54
C PHE A 425 27.43 14.46 14.81
N LEU A 426 28.63 13.88 14.77
CA LEU A 426 29.27 13.29 15.95
C LEU A 426 29.43 14.31 17.08
N SER A 427 29.91 15.52 16.78
CA SER A 427 30.09 16.56 17.79
C SER A 427 28.77 16.96 18.47
N VAL A 428 27.69 17.13 17.69
CA VAL A 428 26.35 17.44 18.22
C VAL A 428 25.83 16.29 19.07
N MET A 429 25.99 15.04 18.61
CA MET A 429 25.58 13.87 19.39
C MET A 429 26.35 13.77 20.71
N THR A 430 27.67 13.96 20.71
CA THR A 430 28.48 13.95 21.94
C THR A 430 28.01 15.01 22.93
N VAL A 431 27.70 16.23 22.47
CA VAL A 431 27.14 17.28 23.33
C VAL A 431 25.79 16.88 23.89
N LEU A 432 24.89 16.32 23.07
CA LEU A 432 23.57 15.88 23.55
C LEU A 432 23.66 14.74 24.59
N PHE A 433 24.58 13.79 24.42
CA PHE A 433 24.80 12.71 25.39
C PHE A 433 25.42 13.23 26.70
N VAL A 434 26.45 14.07 26.62
CA VAL A 434 27.23 14.47 27.81
C VAL A 434 26.57 15.62 28.57
N VAL A 435 26.01 16.60 27.85
CA VAL A 435 25.49 17.84 28.46
C VAL A 435 23.98 17.75 28.68
N CYS A 436 23.24 17.22 27.70
CA CYS A 436 21.78 17.14 27.77
C CYS A 436 21.26 15.80 28.30
N GLY A 437 22.14 14.84 28.58
CA GLY A 437 21.75 13.54 29.15
C GLY A 437 20.92 12.67 28.21
N LEU A 438 21.08 12.80 26.89
CA LEU A 438 20.36 11.98 25.90
C LEU A 438 20.62 10.49 26.14
N THR A 439 19.55 9.69 26.22
CA THR A 439 19.65 8.23 26.38
C THR A 439 19.60 7.50 25.04
N ILE A 440 19.98 6.22 25.02
CA ILE A 440 19.84 5.38 23.80
C ILE A 440 18.35 5.16 23.48
N SER A 441 17.49 5.04 24.50
CA SER A 441 16.03 4.99 24.35
C SER A 441 15.49 6.25 23.68
N ASP A 442 15.99 7.43 24.08
CA ASP A 442 15.62 8.70 23.45
C ASP A 442 15.97 8.75 21.97
N LEU A 443 17.10 8.14 21.55
CA LEU A 443 17.48 8.08 20.14
C LEU A 443 16.45 7.28 19.31
N PHE A 444 16.02 6.13 19.81
CA PHE A 444 14.99 5.32 19.14
C PHE A 444 13.64 6.02 19.13
N ALA A 445 13.23 6.62 20.25
CA ALA A 445 12.01 7.40 20.34
C ALA A 445 12.03 8.62 19.41
N ALA A 446 13.17 9.31 19.29
CA ALA A 446 13.36 10.42 18.36
C ALA A 446 13.18 9.99 16.90
N ILE A 447 13.67 8.81 16.49
CA ILE A 447 13.42 8.28 15.14
C ILE A 447 11.92 8.10 14.90
N LEU A 448 11.20 7.51 15.87
CA LEU A 448 9.75 7.29 15.78
C LEU A 448 8.93 8.60 15.82
N ALA A 449 9.46 9.67 16.42
CA ALA A 449 8.85 11.00 16.44
C ALA A 449 9.09 11.79 15.14
N PHE A 450 10.33 11.81 14.67
CA PHE A 450 10.77 12.69 13.59
C PHE A 450 10.54 12.10 12.20
N LEU A 451 10.56 10.77 12.05
CA LEU A 451 10.30 10.12 10.77
C LEU A 451 8.86 10.38 10.27
N PRO A 452 7.79 10.23 11.06
CA PRO A 452 6.44 10.63 10.66
C PRO A 452 6.32 12.13 10.37
N THR A 453 7.03 12.96 11.13
CA THR A 453 7.01 14.43 10.95
C THR A 453 7.61 14.86 9.61
N GLY A 454 8.77 14.32 9.24
CA GLY A 454 9.34 14.58 7.91
C GLY A 454 8.46 14.03 6.78
N TRP A 455 7.72 12.95 7.04
CA TRP A 455 6.72 12.41 6.11
C TRP A 455 5.55 13.40 5.95
N ALA A 456 5.09 14.02 7.03
CA ALA A 456 4.08 15.06 6.99
C ALA A 456 4.50 16.24 6.09
N ILE A 457 5.73 16.71 6.25
CA ILE A 457 6.31 17.79 5.44
C ILE A 457 6.37 17.38 3.96
N LEU A 458 6.72 16.13 3.68
CA LEU A 458 6.72 15.59 2.32
C LEU A 458 5.31 15.62 1.70
N LEU A 459 4.29 15.12 2.41
CA LEU A 459 2.90 15.04 1.90
C LEU A 459 2.27 16.44 1.72
N ILE A 460 2.46 17.35 2.68
CA ILE A 460 2.05 18.76 2.53
C ILE A 460 2.77 19.37 1.32
N GLY A 461 4.06 19.08 1.15
CA GLY A 461 4.84 19.57 0.02
C GLY A 461 4.32 19.07 -1.33
N GLN A 462 3.84 17.83 -1.40
CA GLN A 462 3.19 17.30 -2.59
C GLN A 462 1.85 17.98 -2.88
N ALA A 463 1.00 18.17 -1.85
CA ALA A 463 -0.29 18.85 -1.99
C ALA A 463 -0.13 20.32 -2.42
N MET A 464 0.93 20.99 -1.95
CA MET A 464 1.27 22.39 -2.25
C MET A 464 2.27 22.56 -3.41
N ARG A 465 2.39 21.55 -4.29
CA ARG A 465 3.36 21.55 -5.40
C ARG A 465 3.45 22.85 -6.21
N PRO A 466 2.35 23.51 -6.63
CA PRO A 466 2.45 24.76 -7.40
C PRO A 466 3.16 25.88 -6.63
N VAL A 467 2.85 26.03 -5.34
CA VAL A 467 3.43 27.06 -4.47
C VAL A 467 4.92 26.80 -4.24
N LEU A 468 5.29 25.56 -3.92
CA LEU A 468 6.69 25.21 -3.65
C LEU A 468 7.58 25.24 -4.91
N LYS A 469 7.00 25.03 -6.09
CA LYS A 469 7.70 25.29 -7.36
C LYS A 469 7.98 26.78 -7.55
N SER A 470 7.01 27.64 -7.26
CA SER A 470 7.20 29.10 -7.33
C SER A 470 8.29 29.58 -6.36
N LEU A 471 8.37 28.97 -5.17
CA LEU A 471 9.36 29.31 -4.14
C LEU A 471 10.72 28.58 -4.30
N LYS A 472 10.93 27.82 -5.39
CA LYS A 472 12.15 27.03 -5.65
C LYS A 472 12.52 25.99 -4.57
N PHE A 473 11.58 25.61 -3.71
CA PHE A 473 11.78 24.57 -2.68
C PHE A 473 11.42 23.16 -3.17
N TRP A 474 10.82 23.01 -4.35
CA TRP A 474 10.40 21.72 -4.89
C TRP A 474 11.54 20.69 -4.98
N ASP A 475 12.74 21.12 -5.32
CA ASP A 475 13.91 20.25 -5.37
C ASP A 475 14.26 19.67 -4.00
N SER A 476 14.12 20.46 -2.92
CA SER A 476 14.34 19.96 -1.56
C SER A 476 13.31 18.90 -1.17
N ILE A 477 12.03 19.09 -1.54
CA ILE A 477 10.98 18.09 -1.31
C ILE A 477 11.25 16.80 -2.11
N LYS A 478 11.69 16.94 -3.36
CA LYS A 478 12.06 15.77 -4.20
C LYS A 478 13.19 14.96 -3.57
N GLU A 479 14.18 15.61 -2.99
CA GLU A 479 15.32 14.90 -2.39
C GLU A 479 14.95 14.30 -1.03
N LEU A 480 14.11 14.97 -0.25
CA LEU A 480 13.49 14.39 0.95
C LEU A 480 12.72 13.11 0.59
N ALA A 481 11.87 13.19 -0.44
CA ALA A 481 11.13 12.03 -0.96
C ALA A 481 12.05 10.87 -1.32
N ARG A 482 13.15 11.14 -2.04
CA ARG A 482 14.12 10.12 -2.40
C ARG A 482 14.71 9.43 -1.18
N GLY A 483 15.00 10.19 -0.11
CA GLY A 483 15.44 9.64 1.17
C GLY A 483 14.43 8.67 1.77
N TYR A 484 13.15 9.08 1.85
CA TYR A 484 12.07 8.21 2.32
C TYR A 484 11.93 6.95 1.46
N GLU A 485 11.88 7.08 0.13
CA GLU A 485 11.76 5.91 -0.77
C GLU A 485 12.94 4.94 -0.61
N TYR A 486 14.14 5.47 -0.44
CA TYR A 486 15.33 4.64 -0.20
C TYR A 486 15.24 3.89 1.13
N THR A 487 14.85 4.57 2.22
CA THR A 487 14.65 3.94 3.53
C THR A 487 13.54 2.88 3.49
N MET A 488 12.39 3.18 2.90
CA MET A 488 11.30 2.22 2.76
C MET A 488 11.72 1.00 1.91
N GLY A 489 12.44 1.23 0.81
CA GLY A 489 12.97 0.16 -0.03
C GLY A 489 13.92 -0.75 0.72
N LEU A 490 14.82 -0.20 1.54
CA LEU A 490 15.71 -0.97 2.41
C LEU A 490 14.95 -1.79 3.46
N VAL A 491 13.98 -1.18 4.15
CA VAL A 491 13.17 -1.87 5.17
C VAL A 491 12.42 -3.07 4.59
N LEU A 492 11.94 -2.96 3.35
CA LEU A 492 11.28 -4.06 2.65
C LEU A 492 12.25 -5.10 2.11
N PHE A 493 13.40 -4.66 1.56
CA PHE A 493 14.36 -5.53 0.90
C PHE A 493 15.19 -6.36 1.90
N MET A 494 15.48 -5.82 3.08
CA MET A 494 16.33 -6.51 4.08
C MET A 494 15.72 -7.85 4.54
N PRO A 495 14.44 -7.93 4.95
CA PRO A 495 13.81 -9.21 5.29
C PRO A 495 13.78 -10.19 4.12
N THR A 496 13.49 -9.73 2.89
CA THR A 496 13.48 -10.61 1.72
C THR A 496 14.87 -11.15 1.40
N ALA A 497 15.91 -10.32 1.55
CA ALA A 497 17.30 -10.73 1.38
C ALA A 497 17.74 -11.75 2.44
N ILE A 498 17.39 -11.53 3.70
CA ILE A 498 17.69 -12.47 4.79
C ILE A 498 16.99 -13.81 4.54
N LEU A 499 15.71 -13.80 4.15
CA LEU A 499 14.98 -15.03 3.83
C LEU A 499 15.55 -15.75 2.61
N SER A 500 16.02 -15.02 1.60
CA SER A 500 16.63 -15.60 0.40
C SER A 500 17.98 -16.27 0.66
N TRP A 501 18.64 -15.96 1.78
CA TRP A 501 19.87 -16.65 2.19
C TRP A 501 19.61 -18.12 2.51
N PHE A 502 18.39 -18.47 2.92
CA PHE A 502 18.02 -19.81 3.33
C PHE A 502 17.36 -20.58 2.16
N PRO A 503 18.04 -21.59 1.56
CA PRO A 503 17.52 -22.26 0.36
C PRO A 503 16.16 -22.94 0.58
N PHE A 504 15.89 -23.43 1.79
CA PHE A 504 14.64 -24.10 2.12
C PHE A 504 13.42 -23.18 1.99
N VAL A 505 13.58 -21.85 2.13
CA VAL A 505 12.46 -20.90 2.05
C VAL A 505 11.92 -20.84 0.61
N SER A 506 12.81 -20.79 -0.38
CA SER A 506 12.44 -20.80 -1.81
C SER A 506 11.76 -22.12 -2.21
N GLU A 507 12.26 -23.25 -1.71
CA GLU A 507 11.63 -24.55 -1.93
C GLU A 507 10.24 -24.65 -1.27
N PHE A 508 10.12 -24.18 -0.03
CA PHE A 508 8.87 -24.18 0.72
C PHE A 508 7.83 -23.31 0.03
N GLN A 509 8.19 -22.09 -0.37
CA GLN A 509 7.35 -21.19 -1.16
C GLN A 509 6.84 -21.88 -2.42
N THR A 510 7.75 -22.52 -3.18
CA THR A 510 7.43 -23.14 -4.46
C THR A 510 6.44 -24.30 -4.29
N ARG A 511 6.64 -25.15 -3.29
CA ARG A 511 5.77 -26.31 -3.01
C ARG A 511 4.42 -25.93 -2.43
N LEU A 512 4.38 -24.90 -1.59
CA LEU A 512 3.16 -24.47 -0.90
C LEU A 512 2.23 -23.71 -1.83
N LEU A 513 2.75 -22.75 -2.60
CA LEU A 513 1.93 -21.78 -3.33
C LEU A 513 1.73 -22.13 -4.80
N PHE A 514 2.59 -22.98 -5.37
CA PHE A 514 2.52 -23.27 -6.80
C PHE A 514 2.38 -24.78 -7.07
N ASN A 515 1.51 -25.11 -8.03
CA ASN A 515 1.15 -26.49 -8.38
C ASN A 515 2.38 -27.28 -8.91
N GLN A 516 2.44 -28.61 -8.74
CA GLN A 516 3.53 -29.46 -9.24
C GLN A 516 3.78 -29.32 -10.75
N ALA A 517 2.74 -29.04 -11.55
CA ALA A 517 2.89 -28.72 -12.98
C ALA A 517 3.63 -27.40 -13.22
N PHE A 518 3.43 -26.42 -12.34
CA PHE A 518 4.17 -25.15 -12.30
C PHE A 518 5.61 -25.38 -11.82
N SER A 519 5.84 -26.23 -10.82
CA SER A 519 7.18 -26.59 -10.35
C SER A 519 8.03 -27.25 -11.45
N ARG A 520 7.43 -28.11 -12.30
CA ARG A 520 8.12 -28.67 -13.49
C ARG A 520 8.47 -27.59 -14.51
N GLY A 521 7.56 -26.64 -14.78
CA GLY A 521 7.84 -25.52 -15.68
C GLY A 521 8.94 -24.58 -15.15
N LEU A 522 8.96 -24.36 -13.83
CA LEU A 522 9.98 -23.55 -13.16
C LEU A 522 11.35 -24.23 -13.19
N GLN A 523 11.42 -25.54 -12.96
CA GLN A 523 12.62 -26.35 -13.13
C GLN A 523 13.17 -26.29 -14.56
N ILE A 524 12.29 -26.39 -15.58
CA ILE A 524 12.69 -26.24 -16.99
C ILE A 524 13.24 -24.83 -17.25
N SER A 525 12.61 -23.79 -16.69
CA SER A 525 13.09 -22.41 -16.83
C SER A 525 14.46 -22.18 -16.18
N MET A 526 14.73 -22.79 -15.03
CA MET A 526 16.03 -22.77 -14.37
C MET A 526 17.10 -23.50 -15.19
N ILE A 527 16.76 -24.65 -15.78
CA ILE A 527 17.66 -25.42 -16.67
C ILE A 527 17.99 -24.60 -17.94
N LEU A 528 16.99 -23.91 -18.52
CA LEU A 528 17.20 -23.04 -19.68
C LEU A 528 18.03 -21.80 -19.35
N ALA A 529 17.84 -21.20 -18.17
CA ALA A 529 18.65 -20.08 -17.70
C ALA A 529 20.11 -20.51 -17.48
N GLY A 530 20.35 -21.67 -16.87
CA GLY A 530 21.69 -22.25 -16.70
C GLY A 530 22.36 -22.65 -18.02
N ARG A 531 21.60 -23.00 -19.07
CA ARG A 531 22.13 -23.17 -20.44
C ARG A 531 22.59 -21.85 -21.06
N LYS A 532 21.82 -20.78 -20.89
CA LYS A 532 22.19 -19.44 -21.37
C LYS A 532 23.46 -18.90 -20.73
N GLU A 533 23.69 -19.15 -19.44
CA GLU A 533 24.95 -18.80 -18.78
C GLU A 533 26.13 -19.58 -19.36
N LYS A 534 25.97 -20.89 -19.61
CA LYS A 534 27.02 -21.72 -20.23
C LYS A 534 27.38 -21.25 -21.64
N ASP A 535 26.40 -20.81 -22.42
CA ASP A 535 26.61 -20.28 -23.78
C ASP A 535 27.27 -18.89 -23.79
N ILE A 536 27.22 -18.13 -22.69
CA ILE A 536 27.93 -16.83 -22.55
C ILE A 536 29.38 -17.05 -22.07
N THR A 537 29.64 -18.15 -21.35
CA THR A 537 30.98 -18.50 -20.84
C THR A 537 31.81 -19.38 -21.77
N SER A 538 31.28 -19.79 -22.93
CA SER A 538 32.06 -20.52 -23.93
C SER A 538 32.99 -19.54 -24.65
N PRO A 539 34.33 -19.71 -24.57
CA PRO A 539 35.24 -18.88 -25.34
C PRO A 539 34.99 -19.17 -26.82
N VAL A 540 34.70 -18.12 -27.58
CA VAL A 540 34.70 -18.13 -29.04
C VAL A 540 36.06 -18.69 -29.47
N LYS A 541 36.09 -19.97 -29.84
CA LYS A 541 37.23 -20.57 -30.54
C LYS A 541 37.20 -19.98 -31.95
N TYR A 542 38.06 -18.99 -32.19
CA TYR A 542 38.50 -18.69 -33.53
C TYR A 542 39.26 -19.93 -34.06
N ALA A 543 38.72 -20.52 -35.12
CA ALA A 543 39.45 -21.33 -36.09
C ALA A 543 38.87 -20.98 -37.46
#